data_AF-A0A7Z9PZX8-F1
#
_entry.id   AF-A0A7Z9PZX8-F1
#
_cell.length_a   1.000
_cell.length_b   1.000
_cell.length_c   1.000
_cell.angle_alpha   90.00
_cell.angle_beta   90.00
_cell.angle_gamma   90.00
#
_symmetry.space_group_name_H-M   'P 1'
#
loop_
_entity.id
_entity.type
_entity.pdbx_description
1 polymer ?
#
loop_
_entity_poly.entity_id
_entity_poly.type
_entity_poly.pdbx_seq_one_letter_code
_entity_poly.pdbx_strand_id
1 'polypeptide(L)'
;MSNFSLFDISDLERGLDMCSLRTQIISDNIANANTPEYQAKAVFFEDELSRVSGEQSGAFPWEKKPVVETTGGPVDIISEMTSLAKNQILYQAYSGEVTRHFSNLKWILDNTR
;
A
#
# COMPACT_ATOMS: atom_id res chain seq x y z
N MET A 1 -10.17 -26.65 -8.78
CA MET A 1 -8.81 -26.42 -9.27
C MET A 1 -8.53 -24.94 -9.04
N SER A 2 -7.69 -24.63 -8.06
CA SER A 2 -7.28 -23.26 -7.75
C SER A 2 -6.58 -22.67 -8.97
N ASN A 3 -7.19 -21.65 -9.56
CA ASN A 3 -6.60 -20.85 -10.62
C ASN A 3 -5.47 -20.03 -9.97
N PHE A 4 -4.30 -20.65 -9.83
CA PHE A 4 -3.11 -19.97 -9.35
C PHE A 4 -2.61 -19.13 -10.52
N SER A 5 -3.10 -17.89 -10.63
CA SER A 5 -2.53 -16.93 -11.57
C SER A 5 -1.09 -16.70 -11.14
N LEU A 6 -0.14 -17.36 -11.82
CA LEU A 6 1.30 -17.20 -11.64
C LEU A 6 1.77 -15.75 -11.90
N PHE A 7 0.84 -14.87 -12.31
CA PHE A 7 1.03 -13.50 -12.74
C PHE A 7 0.06 -12.53 -12.05
N ASP A 8 -0.47 -12.88 -10.87
CA ASP A 8 -1.31 -11.95 -10.11
C ASP A 8 -0.48 -10.78 -9.59
N ILE A 9 -0.56 -9.64 -10.28
CA ILE A 9 0.05 -8.37 -9.87
C ILE A 9 -0.89 -7.52 -9.01
N SER A 10 -2.13 -7.96 -8.79
CA SER A 10 -3.15 -7.16 -8.11
C SER A 10 -2.80 -6.89 -6.65
N ASP A 11 -2.01 -7.74 -6.00
CA ASP A 11 -1.46 -7.49 -4.66
C ASP A 11 -0.39 -6.38 -4.69
N LEU A 12 0.48 -6.38 -5.71
CA LEU A 12 1.52 -5.35 -5.86
C LEU A 12 0.92 -3.99 -6.24
N GLU A 13 -0.08 -3.97 -7.12
CA GLU A 13 -0.84 -2.78 -7.50
C GLU A 13 -1.50 -2.15 -6.27
N ARG A 14 -2.19 -2.97 -5.47
CA ARG A 14 -2.77 -2.52 -4.19
C ARG A 14 -1.70 -2.00 -3.23
N GLY A 15 -0.55 -2.67 -3.12
CA GLY A 15 0.58 -2.21 -2.31
C GLY A 15 1.12 -0.83 -2.76
N LEU A 16 1.18 -0.58 -4.06
CA LEU A 16 1.58 0.72 -4.62
C LEU A 16 0.54 1.81 -4.37
N ASP A 17 -0.74 1.51 -4.53
CA ASP A 17 -1.84 2.43 -4.22
C ASP A 17 -1.84 2.80 -2.73
N MET A 18 -1.56 1.83 -1.85
CA MET A 18 -1.38 2.06 -0.42
C MET A 18 -0.22 2.98 -0.12
N CYS A 19 0.94 2.71 -0.72
CA CYS A 19 2.10 3.57 -0.54
C CYS A 19 1.80 4.99 -1.04
N SER A 20 1.08 5.13 -2.14
CA SER A 20 0.69 6.45 -2.66
C SER A 20 -0.23 7.18 -1.69
N LEU A 21 -1.27 6.50 -1.18
CA LEU A 21 -2.19 7.07 -0.21
C LEU A 21 -1.50 7.42 1.12
N ARG A 22 -0.62 6.54 1.62
CA ARG A 22 0.15 6.80 2.85
C ARG A 22 1.05 8.02 2.68
N THR A 23 1.67 8.21 1.52
CA THR A 23 2.45 9.42 1.21
C THR A 23 1.60 10.68 1.26
N GLN A 24 0.39 10.63 0.69
CA GLN A 24 -0.54 11.75 0.72
C GLN A 24 -0.94 12.11 2.16
N ILE A 25 -1.32 11.12 2.97
CA ILE A 25 -1.75 11.35 4.36
C ILE A 25 -0.62 11.86 5.23
N ILE A 26 0.59 11.32 5.10
CA ILE A 26 1.75 11.82 5.83
C ILE A 26 2.04 13.28 5.41
N SER A 27 1.90 13.61 4.13
CA SER A 27 2.08 14.97 3.63
C SER A 27 1.02 15.92 4.23
N ASP A 28 -0.24 15.48 4.30
CA ASP A 28 -1.33 16.21 4.93
C ASP A 28 -1.08 16.41 6.42
N ASN A 29 -0.61 15.39 7.14
CA ASN A 29 -0.27 15.48 8.56
C ASN A 29 0.89 16.47 8.79
N ILE A 30 1.97 16.37 8.02
CA ILE A 30 3.13 17.28 8.14
C ILE A 30 2.71 18.73 7.85
N ALA A 31 1.90 18.95 6.81
CA ALA A 31 1.42 20.28 6.43
C ALA A 31 0.54 20.92 7.52
N ASN A 32 -0.27 20.09 8.19
CA ASN A 32 -1.21 20.55 9.24
C ASN A 32 -0.68 20.36 10.67
N ALA A 33 0.59 19.98 10.85
CA ALA A 33 1.15 19.68 12.17
C ALA A 33 1.11 20.87 13.15
N ASN A 34 1.12 22.09 12.62
CA ASN A 34 1.04 23.33 13.41
C ASN A 34 -0.38 23.91 13.48
N THR A 35 -1.38 23.24 12.92
CA THR A 35 -2.77 23.69 12.91
C THR A 35 -3.44 23.30 14.24
N PRO A 36 -3.99 24.25 15.02
CA PRO A 36 -4.74 23.94 16.23
C PRO A 36 -5.89 22.97 15.96
N GLU A 37 -6.15 22.05 16.90
CA GLU A 37 -7.20 21.01 16.82
C GLU A 37 -7.04 19.96 15.70
N TYR A 38 -5.97 20.01 14.90
CA TYR A 38 -5.73 18.99 13.87
C TYR A 38 -5.38 17.63 14.50
N GLN A 39 -6.04 16.58 14.01
CA GLN A 39 -5.82 15.19 14.42
C GLN A 39 -5.07 14.44 13.32
N ALA A 40 -4.00 13.75 13.69
CA ALA A 40 -3.26 12.90 12.77
C ALA A 40 -4.16 11.81 12.17
N LYS A 41 -3.95 11.51 10.89
CA LYS A 41 -4.63 10.42 10.16
C LYS A 41 -3.63 9.33 9.80
N ALA A 42 -4.06 8.08 9.75
CA ALA A 42 -3.23 6.94 9.38
C ALA A 42 -3.98 5.95 8.49
N VAL A 43 -3.23 5.20 7.67
CA VAL A 43 -3.75 4.10 6.84
C VAL A 43 -3.47 2.77 7.52
N PHE A 44 -4.52 2.00 7.81
CA PHE A 44 -4.42 0.66 8.40
C PHE A 44 -4.69 -0.39 7.33
N PHE A 45 -3.63 -0.86 6.65
CA PHE A 45 -3.73 -1.84 5.56
C PHE A 45 -3.41 -3.27 6.02
N GLU A 46 -2.41 -3.44 6.87
CA GLU A 46 -1.96 -4.76 7.35
C GLU A 46 -3.04 -5.52 8.16
N ASP A 47 -3.90 -4.81 8.90
CA ASP A 47 -5.04 -5.41 9.62
C ASP A 47 -6.13 -5.90 8.65
N GLU A 48 -6.35 -5.20 7.54
CA GLU A 48 -7.31 -5.63 6.52
C GLU A 48 -6.77 -6.80 5.70
N LEU A 49 -5.48 -6.80 5.35
CA LEU A 49 -4.85 -7.89 4.62
C LEU A 49 -4.74 -9.17 5.46
N SER A 50 -4.42 -9.05 6.76
CA SER A 50 -4.38 -10.18 7.69
C SER A 50 -5.78 -10.76 7.97
N ARG A 51 -6.80 -9.91 8.10
CA ARG A 51 -8.20 -10.36 8.19
C ARG A 51 -8.63 -11.14 6.95
N VAL A 52 -8.21 -10.69 5.77
CA VAL A 52 -8.58 -11.30 4.48
C VAL A 52 -7.77 -12.56 4.17
N SER A 53 -6.52 -12.66 4.63
CA SER A 53 -5.68 -13.87 4.46
C SER A 53 -5.99 -14.98 5.47
N GLY A 54 -6.61 -14.65 6.62
CA GLY A 54 -7.04 -15.62 7.63
C GLY A 54 -8.37 -16.33 7.32
N GLU A 55 -9.22 -15.76 6.48
CA GLU A 55 -10.50 -16.36 6.07
C GLU A 55 -10.36 -17.05 4.70
N GLN A 56 -10.31 -18.38 4.70
CA GLN A 56 -10.39 -19.17 3.48
C GLN A 56 -11.72 -18.93 2.76
N SER A 57 -11.63 -18.60 1.48
CA SER A 57 -12.62 -18.93 0.45
C SER A 57 -14.03 -18.36 0.65
N GLY A 58 -14.24 -17.11 0.23
CA GLY A 58 -15.59 -16.61 -0.01
C GLY A 58 -15.59 -15.15 -0.43
N ALA A 59 -15.58 -14.91 -1.75
CA ALA A 59 -15.84 -13.61 -2.37
C ALA A 59 -15.16 -12.40 -1.68
N PHE A 60 -13.95 -12.07 -2.12
CA PHE A 60 -13.38 -10.75 -1.89
C PHE A 60 -14.42 -9.69 -2.34
N PRO A 61 -14.94 -8.83 -1.46
CA PRO A 61 -15.70 -7.68 -1.88
C PRO A 61 -14.69 -6.75 -2.54
N TRP A 62 -14.76 -6.61 -3.86
CA TRP A 62 -13.82 -5.87 -4.72
C TRP A 62 -13.81 -4.35 -4.50
N GLU A 63 -14.01 -3.91 -3.26
CA GLU A 63 -14.29 -2.51 -2.94
C GLU A 63 -13.83 -2.11 -1.53
N LYS A 64 -13.02 -2.93 -0.85
CA LYS A 64 -12.40 -2.49 0.42
C LYS A 64 -11.29 -1.51 0.11
N LYS A 65 -11.68 -0.24 0.07
CA LYS A 65 -10.78 0.91 0.06
C LYS A 65 -10.03 0.94 1.39
N PRO A 66 -8.77 1.36 1.36
CA PRO A 66 -8.01 1.59 2.58
C PRO A 66 -8.79 2.47 3.55
N VAL A 67 -8.96 1.98 4.78
CA VAL A 67 -9.57 2.77 5.83
C VAL A 67 -8.54 3.76 6.35
N VAL A 68 -8.86 5.04 6.18
CA VAL A 68 -8.11 6.14 6.79
C VAL A 68 -8.79 6.47 8.10
N GLU A 69 -8.10 6.25 9.21
CA GLU A 69 -8.61 6.56 10.53
C GLU A 69 -7.85 7.72 11.15
N THR A 70 -8.52 8.49 12.00
CA THR A 70 -7.88 9.52 12.82
C THR A 70 -7.22 8.86 14.03
N THR A 71 -5.91 9.00 14.17
CA THR A 71 -5.10 8.47 15.27
C THR A 71 -5.40 9.17 16.61
N GLY A 72 -6.17 10.27 16.60
CA GLY A 72 -6.70 10.92 17.81
C GLY A 72 -5.69 11.72 18.63
N GLY A 73 -4.45 11.90 18.15
CA GLY A 73 -3.39 12.65 18.81
C GLY A 73 -2.82 13.79 17.95
N PRO A 74 -2.06 14.73 18.57
CA PRO A 74 -1.33 15.76 17.85
C PRO A 74 -0.28 15.12 16.93
N VAL A 75 0.02 15.79 15.82
CA VAL A 75 0.98 15.30 14.83
C VAL A 75 2.41 15.42 15.35
N ASP A 76 3.15 14.32 15.38
CA ASP A 76 4.60 14.33 15.58
C ASP A 76 5.32 14.28 14.23
N ILE A 77 5.83 15.44 13.80
CA ILE A 77 6.53 15.63 12.53
C ILE A 77 7.71 14.65 12.36
N ILE A 78 8.47 14.36 13.42
CA ILE A 78 9.64 13.47 13.34
C ILE A 78 9.18 12.04 13.06
N SER A 79 8.12 11.59 13.72
CA SER A 79 7.52 10.27 13.48
C SER A 79 6.91 10.17 12.08
N GLU A 80 6.28 11.23 11.59
CA GLU A 80 5.68 11.30 10.25
C GLU A 80 6.76 11.25 9.16
N MET A 81 7.85 12.01 9.30
CA MET A 81 8.99 11.93 8.38
C MET A 81 9.67 10.55 8.40
N THR A 82 9.74 9.90 9.55
CA THR A 82 10.25 8.53 9.67
C THR A 82 9.32 7.55 8.93
N SER A 83 8.01 7.72 9.08
CA SER A 83 7.00 6.93 8.37
C SER A 83 7.03 7.18 6.86
N LEU A 84 7.31 8.42 6.44
CA LEU A 84 7.50 8.79 5.04
C LEU A 84 8.70 8.08 4.44
N ALA A 85 9.85 8.12 5.12
CA ALA A 85 11.06 7.45 4.68
C ALA A 85 10.85 5.94 4.54
N LYS A 86 10.18 5.31 5.52
CA LYS A 86 9.78 3.89 5.43
C LYS A 86 8.91 3.63 4.21
N ASN A 87 7.91 4.47 3.98
CA ASN A 87 6.97 4.31 2.87
C ASN A 87 7.63 4.52 1.50
N GLN A 88 8.61 5.42 1.39
CA GLN A 88 9.41 5.60 0.19
C GLN A 88 10.19 4.34 -0.18
N ILE A 89 10.79 3.66 0.81
CA ILE A 89 11.49 2.40 0.60
C ILE A 89 10.52 1.31 0.12
N LEU A 90 9.34 1.20 0.75
CA LEU A 90 8.31 0.25 0.36
C LEU A 90 7.81 0.50 -1.08
N TYR A 91 7.53 1.75 -1.43
CA TYR A 91 7.11 2.12 -2.79
C TYR A 91 8.17 1.73 -3.83
N GLN A 92 9.45 2.01 -3.55
CA GLN A 92 10.56 1.62 -4.43
C GLN A 92 10.66 0.10 -4.57
N ALA A 93 10.49 -0.64 -3.48
CA ALA A 93 10.49 -2.11 -3.49
C ALA A 93 9.34 -2.65 -4.36
N TYR A 94 8.09 -2.25 -4.10
CA TYR A 94 6.93 -2.67 -4.89
C TYR A 94 7.08 -2.31 -6.38
N SER A 95 7.56 -1.11 -6.68
CA SER A 95 7.80 -0.67 -8.07
C SER A 95 8.86 -1.54 -8.76
N GLY A 96 9.91 -1.92 -8.02
CA GLY A 96 10.95 -2.82 -8.51
C GLY A 96 10.43 -4.24 -8.78
N GLU A 97 9.56 -4.75 -7.91
CA GLU A 97 8.89 -6.03 -8.10
C GLU A 97 7.98 -6.01 -9.35
N VAL A 98 7.11 -5.00 -9.49
CA VAL A 98 6.26 -4.83 -10.68
C VAL A 98 7.10 -4.79 -11.96
N THR A 99 8.20 -4.03 -11.93
CA THR A 99 9.13 -3.94 -13.06
C THR A 99 9.75 -5.30 -13.40
N ARG A 100 10.10 -6.10 -12.37
CA ARG A 100 10.63 -7.45 -12.56
C ARG A 100 9.60 -8.39 -13.17
N HIS A 101 8.36 -8.36 -12.71
CA HIS A 101 7.26 -9.13 -13.30
C HIS A 101 7.06 -8.78 -14.78
N PHE A 102 7.04 -7.48 -15.12
CA PHE A 102 6.92 -7.05 -16.51
C PHE A 102 8.11 -7.49 -17.37
N SER A 103 9.32 -7.41 -16.81
CA SER A 103 10.54 -7.88 -17.48
C SER A 103 10.49 -9.39 -17.76
N ASN A 104 9.98 -10.17 -16.81
CA ASN A 104 9.79 -11.61 -16.99
C ASN A 104 8.74 -11.93 -18.06
N LEU A 105 7.61 -11.21 -18.08
CA LEU A 105 6.58 -11.34 -19.13
C LEU A 105 7.15 -11.04 -20.51
N LYS A 106 7.89 -9.92 -20.62
CA LYS A 106 8.57 -9.55 -21.87
C LYS A 106 9.58 -10.61 -22.28
N TRP A 107 10.38 -11.11 -21.35
CA TRP A 107 11.36 -12.16 -21.62
C TRP A 107 10.70 -13.41 -22.19
N ILE A 108 9.61 -13.90 -21.59
CA ILE A 108 8.87 -15.05 -22.11
C ILE A 108 8.34 -14.78 -23.52
N LEU A 109 7.76 -13.61 -23.78
CA LEU A 109 7.26 -13.25 -25.12
C LEU A 109 8.36 -13.24 -26.18
N ASP A 110 9.53 -12.72 -25.83
CA ASP A 110 10.67 -12.61 -26.75
C ASP A 110 11.34 -13.98 -27.00
N ASN A 111 11.37 -14.86 -25.99
CA ASN A 111 12.02 -16.18 -26.07
C ASN A 111 11.10 -17.32 -26.55
N THR A 112 9.80 -17.07 -26.74
CA THR A 112 8.81 -18.06 -27.22
C THR A 112 8.62 -18.02 -28.75
N ARG A 113 9.56 -17.41 -29.49
CA ARG A 113 9.52 -17.30 -30.96
C ARG A 113 10.63 -18.09 -31.65
#